data_AF-A0A956E011-F1
#
_entry.id   AF-A0A956E011-F1
#
_cell.length_a   1.000
_cell.length_b   1.000
_cell.length_c   1.000
_cell.angle_alpha   90.00
_cell.angle_beta   90.00
_cell.angle_gamma   90.00
#
_symmetry.space_group_name_H-M   'P 1'
#
loop_
_entity.id
_entity.type
_entity.pdbx_description
1 polymer ?
#
loop_
_entity_poly.entity_id
_entity_poly.type
_entity_poly.pdbx_seq_one_letter_code
_entity_poly.pdbx_strand_id
1 'polypeptide(L)'
;MRFSVRVWSRLVLLAGLGSTLYGCGGSSQAVYLTETNRDYARDNTEGFDEDSGSMKPGSIRLNQKACEGYDLAPDYQRLGYQELVQFLRQRGFKVKVTQRRSDLVYLDLTGKGDSVVRLRVAILGDPQEAGRDLHEAILEHGPGTWGVHRSNLAVLGPIGNTEKVVYFAVRSKLACWGELMIAGRDDLFVIPGGYQEL
;
A
#
# COMPACT_ATOMS: atom_id res chain seq x y z
N MET A 1 30.70 45.51 9.89
CA MET A 1 31.41 44.55 10.78
C MET A 1 32.00 43.43 9.93
N ARG A 2 33.34 43.33 9.89
CA ARG A 2 34.24 42.16 9.67
C ARG A 2 34.02 41.25 8.42
N PHE A 3 35.02 40.85 7.62
CA PHE A 3 36.44 41.18 7.47
C PHE A 3 36.94 40.65 6.10
N SER A 4 37.75 41.49 5.43
CA SER A 4 38.83 41.30 4.46
C SER A 4 39.08 39.94 3.75
N VAL A 5 39.22 40.05 2.43
CA VAL A 5 39.75 39.09 1.47
C VAL A 5 41.29 39.03 1.56
N ARG A 6 41.88 37.84 1.64
CA ARG A 6 43.30 37.62 1.32
C ARG A 6 43.43 36.54 0.25
N VAL A 7 43.76 37.01 -0.96
CA VAL A 7 44.24 36.24 -2.10
C VAL A 7 45.66 35.80 -1.82
N TRP A 8 45.96 34.50 -1.86
CA TRP A 8 47.31 33.99 -2.14
C TRP A 8 47.19 32.89 -3.20
N SER A 9 47.93 33.06 -4.30
CA SER A 9 47.89 32.21 -5.48
C SER A 9 49.14 31.32 -5.57
N ARG A 10 48.93 30.16 -6.21
CA ARG A 10 49.88 29.27 -6.92
C ARG A 10 50.61 28.20 -6.10
N LEU A 11 50.24 26.92 -6.30
CA LEU A 11 50.92 25.93 -7.16
C LEU A 11 50.07 24.62 -7.11
N VAL A 12 49.43 24.16 -8.19
CA VAL A 12 49.90 23.29 -9.29
C VAL A 12 49.90 21.78 -8.96
N LEU A 13 48.99 21.07 -9.67
CA LEU A 13 49.00 19.68 -10.18
C LEU A 13 49.01 18.48 -9.19
N LEU A 14 47.94 17.68 -9.17
CA LEU A 14 47.84 16.39 -9.89
C LEU A 14 46.62 15.56 -9.43
N ALA A 15 45.93 14.99 -10.43
CA ALA A 15 45.25 13.70 -10.48
C ALA A 15 44.42 13.21 -9.27
N GLY A 16 43.11 13.08 -9.49
CA GLY A 16 42.24 12.31 -8.62
C GLY A 16 40.77 12.37 -9.05
N LEU A 17 40.44 11.75 -10.17
CA LEU A 17 39.06 11.39 -10.52
C LEU A 17 38.53 10.45 -9.43
N GLY A 18 37.85 11.03 -8.44
CA GLY A 18 37.14 10.33 -7.39
C GLY A 18 35.64 10.60 -7.51
N SER A 19 35.03 10.14 -8.60
CA SER A 19 33.59 10.05 -8.72
C SER A 19 33.07 8.98 -7.75
N THR A 20 32.93 9.32 -6.47
CA THR A 20 32.13 8.50 -5.56
C THR A 20 30.67 8.70 -5.93
N LEU A 21 30.24 7.91 -6.93
CA LEU A 21 28.87 7.50 -7.11
C LEU A 21 28.45 6.77 -5.83
N TYR A 22 28.00 7.51 -4.82
CA TYR A 22 27.11 6.95 -3.82
C TYR A 22 25.79 6.69 -4.54
N GLY A 23 25.72 5.52 -5.16
CA GLY A 23 24.50 4.99 -5.71
C GLY A 23 23.45 4.95 -4.61
N CYS A 24 22.41 5.76 -4.78
CA CYS A 24 21.09 5.48 -4.21
C CYS A 24 20.59 4.16 -4.82
N GLY A 25 21.15 3.05 -4.36
CA GLY A 25 20.73 1.69 -4.68
C GLY A 25 19.99 1.11 -3.49
N GLY A 26 18.99 1.82 -2.97
CA GLY A 26 18.01 1.22 -2.11
C GLY A 26 17.18 0.27 -2.96
N SER A 27 17.67 -0.96 -3.13
CA SER A 27 16.92 -2.03 -3.80
C SER A 27 15.63 -2.24 -3.02
N SER A 28 14.55 -1.64 -3.49
CA SER A 28 13.19 -1.98 -3.11
C SER A 28 12.94 -3.40 -3.61
N GLN A 29 13.42 -4.39 -2.87
CA GLN A 29 13.04 -5.78 -3.12
C GLN A 29 11.51 -5.81 -3.08
N ALA A 30 10.90 -6.21 -4.19
CA ALA A 30 9.48 -6.43 -4.26
C ALA A 30 9.13 -7.47 -3.19
N VAL A 31 8.42 -7.02 -2.16
CA VAL A 31 7.83 -7.94 -1.18
C VAL A 31 6.61 -8.54 -1.88
N TYR A 32 6.51 -9.87 -1.86
CA TYR A 32 5.39 -10.58 -2.45
C TYR A 32 4.47 -11.13 -1.37
N LEU A 33 3.17 -11.08 -1.62
CA LEU A 33 2.21 -11.84 -0.82
C LEU A 33 2.37 -13.33 -1.12
N THR A 34 2.55 -14.14 -0.07
CA THR A 34 2.79 -15.59 -0.20
C THR A 34 1.62 -16.44 0.26
N GLU A 35 0.75 -15.93 1.13
CA GLU A 35 -0.33 -16.71 1.75
C GLU A 35 -1.69 -16.55 1.06
N THR A 36 -2.45 -17.65 1.05
CA THR A 36 -3.86 -17.67 0.69
C THR A 36 -4.60 -18.68 1.56
N ASN A 37 -5.87 -18.41 1.87
CA ASN A 37 -6.83 -19.42 2.31
C ASN A 37 -8.06 -19.28 1.41
N ARG A 38 -8.18 -20.19 0.45
CA ARG A 38 -9.19 -20.11 -0.61
C ARG A 38 -10.60 -20.23 -0.07
N ASP A 39 -10.83 -21.10 0.91
CA ASP A 39 -12.15 -21.28 1.52
C ASP A 39 -12.59 -19.99 2.22
N TYR A 40 -11.69 -19.36 2.98
CA TYR A 40 -11.97 -18.10 3.64
C TYR A 40 -12.28 -16.98 2.62
N ALA A 41 -11.51 -16.88 1.54
CA ALA A 41 -11.79 -15.93 0.49
C ALA A 41 -13.16 -16.19 -0.16
N ARG A 42 -13.48 -17.45 -0.49
CA ARG A 42 -14.77 -17.84 -1.11
C ARG A 42 -15.96 -17.53 -0.21
N ASP A 43 -15.82 -17.78 1.09
CA ASP A 43 -16.91 -17.53 2.04
C ASP A 43 -17.19 -16.04 2.28
N ASN A 44 -16.27 -15.15 1.88
CA ASN A 44 -16.36 -13.70 2.07
C ASN A 44 -16.45 -12.91 0.74
N THR A 45 -16.35 -13.57 -0.41
CA THR A 45 -16.39 -12.89 -1.71
C THR A 45 -17.23 -13.65 -2.73
N GLU A 46 -17.86 -12.91 -3.61
CA GLU A 46 -18.47 -13.40 -4.85
C GLU A 46 -17.48 -13.26 -6.00
N GLY A 47 -17.71 -13.98 -7.10
CA GLY A 47 -16.90 -13.85 -8.31
C GLY A 47 -15.76 -14.85 -8.48
N PHE A 48 -15.74 -15.91 -7.66
CA PHE A 48 -14.95 -17.11 -7.94
C PHE A 48 -15.50 -17.82 -9.17
N ASP A 49 -14.59 -18.14 -10.08
CA ASP A 49 -14.88 -19.04 -11.20
C ASP A 49 -14.68 -20.49 -10.71
N GLU A 50 -15.77 -21.24 -10.57
CA GLU A 50 -15.75 -22.62 -10.08
C GLU A 50 -15.02 -23.58 -11.03
N ASP A 51 -15.01 -23.27 -12.34
CA ASP A 51 -14.39 -24.11 -13.36
C ASP A 51 -12.87 -23.93 -13.39
N SER A 52 -12.40 -22.68 -13.29
CA SER A 52 -10.95 -22.38 -13.28
C SER A 52 -10.32 -22.36 -11.89
N GLY A 53 -11.14 -22.35 -10.83
CA GLY A 53 -10.69 -22.23 -9.44
C GLY A 53 -9.94 -20.93 -9.16
N SER A 54 -10.16 -19.90 -9.98
CA SER A 54 -9.41 -18.64 -9.97
C SER A 54 -10.32 -17.42 -9.82
N MET A 55 -9.75 -16.31 -9.34
CA MET A 55 -10.44 -15.02 -9.25
C MET A 55 -9.96 -14.07 -10.35
N LYS A 56 -10.91 -13.51 -11.13
CA LYS A 56 -10.64 -12.40 -12.05
C LYS A 56 -10.96 -11.08 -11.34
N PRO A 57 -10.06 -10.08 -11.31
CA PRO A 57 -10.30 -8.82 -10.59
C PRO A 57 -11.67 -8.17 -10.87
N GLY A 58 -12.13 -8.15 -12.11
CA GLY A 58 -13.42 -7.56 -12.49
C GLY A 58 -14.68 -8.35 -12.10
N SER A 59 -14.57 -9.61 -11.67
CA SER A 59 -15.72 -10.39 -11.18
C SER A 59 -15.87 -10.34 -9.66
N ILE A 60 -14.85 -9.88 -8.93
CA ILE A 60 -14.79 -9.98 -7.47
C ILE A 60 -15.71 -8.95 -6.84
N ARG A 61 -16.49 -9.40 -5.87
CA ARG A 61 -17.27 -8.54 -4.97
C ARG A 61 -17.13 -9.06 -3.56
N LEU A 62 -17.06 -8.17 -2.57
CA LEU A 62 -17.19 -8.59 -1.18
C LEU A 62 -18.67 -8.90 -0.90
N ASN A 63 -18.94 -10.03 -0.23
CA ASN A 63 -20.30 -10.32 0.21
C ASN A 63 -20.63 -9.55 1.50
N GLN A 64 -21.92 -9.53 1.86
CA GLN A 64 -22.39 -8.75 3.03
C GLN A 64 -21.72 -9.16 4.35
N LYS A 65 -21.30 -10.43 4.49
CA LYS A 65 -20.65 -10.93 5.70
C LYS A 65 -19.21 -10.43 5.85
N ALA A 66 -18.56 -10.09 4.73
CA ALA A 66 -17.17 -9.66 4.73
C ALA A 66 -16.95 -8.41 5.58
N CYS A 67 -17.88 -7.46 5.55
CA CYS A 67 -17.79 -6.19 6.28
C CYS A 67 -18.95 -5.98 7.27
N GLU A 68 -19.59 -7.06 7.72
CA GLU A 68 -20.64 -6.99 8.73
C GLU A 68 -20.11 -6.33 10.03
N GLY A 69 -20.85 -5.34 10.54
CA GLY A 69 -20.49 -4.59 11.74
C GLY A 69 -19.46 -3.47 11.54
N TYR A 70 -19.11 -3.13 10.29
CA TYR A 70 -18.24 -2.00 9.97
C TYR A 70 -19.07 -0.79 9.53
N ASP A 71 -18.61 0.41 9.91
CA ASP A 71 -19.10 1.64 9.33
C ASP A 71 -18.41 1.85 7.97
N LEU A 72 -19.22 1.78 6.91
CA LEU A 72 -18.78 1.91 5.52
C LEU A 72 -19.07 3.30 4.95
N ALA A 73 -19.57 4.23 5.77
CA ALA A 73 -19.81 5.60 5.33
C ALA A 73 -18.48 6.32 5.02
N PRO A 74 -18.45 7.17 3.98
CA PRO A 74 -17.27 7.97 3.67
C PRO A 74 -16.82 8.82 4.86
N ASP A 75 -15.50 8.89 5.04
CA ASP A 75 -14.85 9.61 6.12
C ASP A 75 -14.26 10.93 5.60
N TYR A 76 -14.88 12.03 5.98
CA TYR A 76 -14.45 13.37 5.59
C TYR A 76 -13.38 13.95 6.52
N GLN A 77 -12.98 13.23 7.57
CA GLN A 77 -11.94 13.69 8.47
C GLN A 77 -10.57 13.39 7.89
N ARG A 78 -9.62 14.31 8.10
CA ARG A 78 -8.23 14.05 7.76
C ARG A 78 -7.66 12.99 8.71
N LEU A 79 -7.15 11.90 8.16
CA LEU A 79 -6.58 10.77 8.87
C LEU A 79 -5.05 10.83 8.89
N GLY A 80 -4.47 10.33 9.98
CA GLY A 80 -3.06 10.00 10.08
C GLY A 80 -2.82 8.50 9.86
N TYR A 81 -1.56 8.10 9.75
CA TYR A 81 -1.22 6.67 9.67
C TYR A 81 -1.50 5.94 11.01
N GLN A 82 -1.65 6.68 12.11
CA GLN A 82 -1.88 6.15 13.45
C GLN A 82 -3.24 5.46 13.55
N GLU A 83 -4.27 6.00 12.90
CA GLU A 83 -5.62 5.44 12.83
C GLU A 83 -5.58 4.07 12.14
N LEU A 84 -4.83 3.96 11.03
CA LEU A 84 -4.59 2.68 10.35
C LEU A 84 -3.80 1.69 11.23
N VAL A 85 -2.77 2.17 11.94
CA VAL A 85 -2.00 1.33 12.87
C VAL A 85 -2.88 0.78 13.98
N GLN A 86 -3.73 1.62 14.58
CA GLN A 86 -4.67 1.22 15.62
C GLN A 86 -5.67 0.20 15.08
N PHE A 87 -6.23 0.47 13.90
CA PHE A 87 -7.12 -0.45 13.20
C PHE A 87 -6.47 -1.83 13.04
N LEU A 88 -5.27 -1.91 12.48
CA LEU A 88 -4.56 -3.18 12.25
C LEU A 88 -4.21 -3.91 13.55
N ARG A 89 -3.80 -3.19 14.60
CA ARG A 89 -3.51 -3.78 15.91
C ARG A 89 -4.73 -4.41 16.56
N GLN A 90 -5.90 -3.77 16.47
CA GLN A 90 -7.16 -4.33 16.96
C GLN A 90 -7.53 -5.65 16.25
N ARG A 91 -7.05 -5.87 15.02
CA ARG A 91 -7.22 -7.12 14.26
C ARG A 91 -6.14 -8.17 14.57
N GLY A 92 -5.27 -7.90 15.54
CA GLY A 92 -4.25 -8.84 16.01
C GLY A 92 -2.91 -8.78 15.26
N PHE A 93 -2.68 -7.77 14.43
CA PHE A 93 -1.37 -7.56 13.80
C PHE A 93 -0.41 -6.84 14.74
N LYS A 94 0.83 -7.31 14.80
CA LYS A 94 1.95 -6.54 15.31
C LYS A 94 2.44 -5.64 14.18
N VAL A 95 2.43 -4.33 14.44
CA VAL A 95 2.75 -3.31 13.43
C VAL A 95 4.03 -2.59 13.82
N LYS A 96 5.08 -2.73 13.01
CA LYS A 96 6.31 -1.94 13.10
C LYS A 96 6.23 -0.78 12.10
N VAL A 97 6.38 0.43 12.60
CA VAL A 97 6.31 1.67 11.82
C VAL A 97 7.73 2.11 11.46
N THR A 98 7.95 2.45 10.19
CA THR A 98 9.20 3.07 9.70
C THR A 98 8.86 4.34 8.93
N GLN A 99 9.13 5.50 9.52
CA GLN A 99 8.99 6.79 8.82
C GLN A 99 10.07 6.89 7.73
N ARG A 100 9.68 7.15 6.48
CA ARG A 100 10.63 7.36 5.37
C ARG A 100 10.76 8.82 4.99
N ARG A 101 9.64 9.54 4.99
CA ARG A 101 9.52 10.99 4.78
C ARG A 101 8.38 11.50 5.65
N SER A 102 8.16 12.81 5.75
CA SER A 102 7.02 13.37 6.51
C SER A 102 5.65 12.90 6.02
N ASP A 103 5.55 12.57 4.74
CA ASP A 103 4.34 12.16 4.00
C ASP A 103 4.31 10.66 3.67
N LEU A 104 5.32 9.89 4.06
CA LEU A 104 5.47 8.48 3.66
C LEU A 104 5.94 7.60 4.80
N VAL A 105 5.15 6.58 5.12
CA VAL A 105 5.36 5.65 6.22
C VAL A 105 5.29 4.21 5.71
N TYR A 106 6.21 3.35 6.15
CA TYR A 106 6.10 1.91 5.93
C TYR A 106 5.58 1.22 7.19
N LEU A 107 4.60 0.34 7.00
CA LEU A 107 4.03 -0.51 8.05
C LEU A 107 4.41 -1.96 7.77
N ASP A 108 5.29 -2.51 8.59
CA ASP A 108 5.63 -3.94 8.55
C ASP A 108 4.69 -4.70 9.51
N LEU A 109 3.84 -5.54 8.93
CA LEU A 109 2.83 -6.32 9.63
C LEU A 109 3.34 -7.73 9.87
N THR A 110 3.20 -8.20 11.10
CA THR A 110 3.52 -9.57 11.52
C THR A 110 2.45 -10.12 12.45
N GLY A 111 2.28 -11.45 12.49
CA GLY A 111 1.27 -12.11 13.31
C GLY A 111 0.39 -13.05 12.50
N LYS A 112 -0.43 -13.84 13.19
CA LYS A 112 -1.36 -14.84 12.63
C LYS A 112 -0.76 -15.97 11.76
N GLY A 113 0.56 -16.20 11.83
CA GLY A 113 1.26 -17.24 11.07
C GLY A 113 2.08 -16.71 9.89
N ASP A 114 2.01 -15.41 9.63
CA ASP A 114 2.29 -14.86 8.31
C ASP A 114 3.76 -14.42 8.11
N SER A 115 4.21 -14.51 6.85
CA SER A 115 5.35 -13.74 6.33
C SER A 115 5.14 -12.24 6.55
N VAL A 116 6.22 -11.47 6.75
CA VAL A 116 6.13 -10.01 6.92
C VAL A 116 5.46 -9.36 5.72
N VAL A 117 4.33 -8.69 5.92
CA VAL A 117 3.65 -7.89 4.90
C VAL A 117 4.01 -6.42 5.10
N ARG A 118 4.59 -5.78 4.09
CA ARG A 118 4.92 -4.35 4.12
C ARG A 118 3.87 -3.55 3.35
N LEU A 119 3.20 -2.63 4.05
CA LEU A 119 2.35 -1.61 3.45
C LEU A 119 3.14 -0.30 3.30
N ARG A 120 2.95 0.41 2.19
CA ARG A 120 3.46 1.77 1.97
C ARG A 120 2.28 2.73 2.10
N VAL A 121 2.34 3.63 3.09
CA VAL A 121 1.27 4.56 3.41
C VAL A 121 1.73 5.97 3.04
N ALA A 122 1.11 6.54 2.01
CA ALA A 122 1.26 7.95 1.67
C ALA A 122 0.17 8.76 2.39
N ILE A 123 0.55 9.94 2.90
CA ILE A 123 -0.32 10.87 3.63
C ILE A 123 -0.42 12.14 2.79
N LEU A 124 -1.55 12.34 2.13
CA LEU A 124 -1.77 13.38 1.13
C LEU A 124 -2.53 14.58 1.72
N GLY A 125 -2.80 15.58 0.88
CA GLY A 125 -3.54 16.78 1.25
C GLY A 125 -5.02 16.51 1.49
N ASP A 126 -5.64 15.75 0.60
CA ASP A 126 -7.08 15.48 0.56
C ASP A 126 -7.41 14.08 -0.03
N PRO A 127 -8.68 13.65 0.03
CA PRO A 127 -9.09 12.34 -0.48
C PRO A 127 -8.90 12.16 -1.99
N GLN A 128 -9.08 13.21 -2.79
CA GLN A 128 -8.93 13.15 -4.24
C GLN A 128 -7.47 12.91 -4.63
N GLU A 129 -6.53 13.57 -3.96
CA GLU A 129 -5.09 13.33 -4.11
C GLU A 129 -4.70 11.91 -3.72
N ALA A 130 -5.25 11.37 -2.63
CA ALA A 130 -4.97 10.00 -2.18
C ALA A 130 -5.48 8.95 -3.18
N GLY A 131 -6.72 9.10 -3.66
CA GLY A 131 -7.27 8.22 -4.68
C GLY A 131 -6.47 8.25 -5.98
N ARG A 132 -6.05 9.45 -6.42
CA ARG A 132 -5.20 9.61 -7.61
C ARG A 132 -3.81 9.00 -7.43
N ASP A 133 -3.13 9.28 -6.33
CA ASP A 133 -1.80 8.74 -6.01
C ASP A 133 -1.83 7.21 -5.99
N LEU A 134 -2.87 6.63 -5.37
CA LEU A 134 -3.02 5.18 -5.35
C LEU A 134 -3.29 4.61 -6.75
N HIS A 135 -4.18 5.23 -7.52
CA HIS A 135 -4.48 4.82 -8.90
C HIS A 135 -3.22 4.82 -9.76
N GLU A 136 -2.45 5.91 -9.74
CA GLU A 136 -1.20 6.06 -10.49
C GLU A 136 -0.17 5.00 -10.05
N ALA A 137 0.03 4.82 -8.74
CA ALA A 137 0.96 3.82 -8.22
C ALA A 137 0.60 2.39 -8.65
N ILE A 138 -0.69 2.05 -8.69
CA ILE A 138 -1.13 0.72 -9.13
C ILE A 138 -0.88 0.53 -10.64
N LEU A 139 -1.15 1.54 -11.46
CA LEU A 139 -0.87 1.47 -12.91
C LEU A 139 0.62 1.37 -13.22
N GLU A 140 1.46 2.14 -12.51
CA GLU A 140 2.91 2.12 -12.70
C GLU A 140 3.54 0.75 -12.37
N HIS A 141 3.05 0.09 -11.32
CA HIS A 141 3.56 -1.20 -10.89
C HIS A 141 2.92 -2.39 -11.63
N GLY A 142 1.74 -2.22 -12.22
CA GLY A 142 1.09 -3.20 -13.09
C GLY A 142 0.43 -4.37 -12.34
N PRO A 143 0.16 -5.49 -13.06
CA PRO A 143 -0.66 -6.59 -12.56
C PRO A 143 -0.18 -7.18 -11.22
N GLY A 144 -1.13 -7.40 -10.31
CA GLY A 144 -0.87 -7.91 -8.96
C GLY A 144 -0.53 -6.83 -7.93
N THR A 145 -0.46 -5.56 -8.35
CA THR A 145 -0.44 -4.42 -7.44
C THR A 145 -1.85 -4.12 -6.94
N TRP A 146 -1.95 -3.68 -5.69
CA TRP A 146 -3.22 -3.38 -5.05
C TRP A 146 -3.00 -2.38 -3.91
N GLY A 147 -4.09 -1.83 -3.43
CA GLY A 147 -4.06 -1.02 -2.23
C GLY A 147 -5.44 -0.63 -1.75
N VAL A 148 -5.49 0.15 -0.68
CA VAL A 148 -6.70 0.76 -0.18
C VAL A 148 -6.49 2.26 -0.04
N HIS A 149 -7.52 3.05 -0.32
CA HIS A 149 -7.53 4.47 0.04
C HIS A 149 -8.71 4.77 0.96
N ARG A 150 -8.50 5.72 1.88
CA ARG A 150 -9.53 6.22 2.80
C ARG A 150 -9.15 7.63 3.19
N SER A 151 -10.03 8.59 2.97
CA SER A 151 -9.72 10.01 3.13
C SER A 151 -8.38 10.34 2.47
N ASN A 152 -7.54 11.18 3.09
CA ASN A 152 -6.22 11.59 2.58
C ASN A 152 -5.11 10.52 2.65
N LEU A 153 -5.43 9.24 2.85
CA LEU A 153 -4.45 8.16 2.94
C LEU A 153 -4.52 7.23 1.73
N ALA A 154 -3.37 7.02 1.08
CA ALA A 154 -3.17 5.99 0.07
C ALA A 154 -2.27 4.88 0.63
N VAL A 155 -2.76 3.64 0.62
CA VAL A 155 -2.06 2.49 1.18
C VAL A 155 -1.78 1.49 0.09
N LEU A 156 -0.52 1.39 -0.35
CA LEU A 156 -0.08 0.42 -1.34
C LEU A 156 0.39 -0.86 -0.65
N GLY A 157 -0.16 -2.00 -1.09
CA GLY A 157 0.24 -3.33 -0.64
C GLY A 157 1.43 -3.90 -1.41
N PRO A 158 2.01 -5.02 -0.94
CA PRO A 158 2.99 -5.78 -1.69
C PRO A 158 2.36 -6.52 -2.87
N ILE A 159 3.15 -6.80 -3.91
CA ILE A 159 2.66 -7.45 -5.13
C ILE A 159 2.17 -8.87 -4.79
N GLY A 160 1.00 -9.25 -5.31
CA GLY A 160 0.44 -10.59 -5.12
C GLY A 160 -0.47 -10.97 -6.29
N ASN A 161 -0.78 -12.27 -6.42
CA ASN A 161 -1.88 -12.63 -7.31
C ASN A 161 -3.22 -12.24 -6.69
N THR A 162 -4.26 -12.16 -7.52
CA THR A 162 -5.59 -11.70 -7.12
C THR A 162 -6.15 -12.43 -5.89
N GLU A 163 -6.05 -13.77 -5.84
CA GLU A 163 -6.53 -14.57 -4.71
C GLU A 163 -5.85 -14.20 -3.40
N LYS A 164 -4.52 -14.05 -3.40
CA LYS A 164 -3.74 -13.70 -2.20
C LYS A 164 -4.03 -12.27 -1.74
N VAL A 165 -4.16 -11.34 -2.69
CA VAL A 165 -4.53 -9.96 -2.41
C VAL A 165 -5.88 -9.89 -1.71
N VAL A 166 -6.90 -10.52 -2.31
CA VAL A 166 -8.26 -10.51 -1.78
C VAL A 166 -8.31 -11.22 -0.43
N TYR A 167 -7.69 -12.39 -0.30
CA TYR A 167 -7.56 -13.09 0.97
C TYR A 167 -7.00 -12.17 2.06
N PHE A 168 -5.87 -11.51 1.80
CA PHE A 168 -5.23 -10.64 2.77
C PHE A 168 -6.10 -9.42 3.10
N ALA A 169 -6.67 -8.75 2.10
CA ALA A 169 -7.49 -7.54 2.28
C ALA A 169 -8.76 -7.83 3.10
N VAL A 170 -9.38 -8.99 2.90
CA VAL A 170 -10.57 -9.43 3.65
C VAL A 170 -10.20 -9.89 5.06
N ARG A 171 -9.15 -10.71 5.21
CA ARG A 171 -8.70 -11.22 6.53
C ARG A 171 -8.22 -10.10 7.43
N SER A 172 -7.55 -9.10 6.87
CA SER A 172 -7.09 -7.91 7.59
C SER A 172 -8.19 -6.86 7.77
N LYS A 173 -9.33 -7.03 7.07
CA LYS A 173 -10.47 -6.11 7.01
C LYS A 173 -10.10 -4.74 6.41
N LEU A 174 -8.96 -4.64 5.72
CA LEU A 174 -8.58 -3.42 5.00
C LEU A 174 -9.61 -3.02 3.94
N ALA A 175 -10.23 -3.99 3.28
CA ALA A 175 -11.29 -3.73 2.31
C ALA A 175 -12.59 -3.17 2.93
N CYS A 176 -12.76 -3.32 4.25
CA CYS A 176 -13.85 -2.71 5.01
C CYS A 176 -13.44 -1.37 5.64
N TRP A 177 -12.14 -1.07 5.66
CA TRP A 177 -11.61 0.16 6.22
C TRP A 177 -11.47 1.24 5.16
N GLY A 178 -11.02 0.88 3.96
CA GLY A 178 -10.86 1.78 2.83
C GLY A 178 -11.29 1.12 1.52
N GLU A 179 -11.42 1.92 0.47
CA GLU A 179 -11.82 1.46 -0.85
C GLU A 179 -10.68 0.65 -1.46
N LEU A 180 -10.95 -0.64 -1.70
CA LEU A 180 -9.98 -1.59 -2.23
C LEU A 180 -9.88 -1.47 -3.75
N MET A 181 -8.64 -1.28 -4.21
CA MET A 181 -8.29 -1.22 -5.63
C MET A 181 -7.26 -2.30 -5.96
N ILE A 182 -7.44 -2.98 -7.10
CA ILE A 182 -6.55 -4.05 -7.58
C ILE A 182 -6.28 -3.86 -9.06
N ALA A 183 -5.01 -3.96 -9.47
CA ALA A 183 -4.63 -4.06 -10.88
C ALA A 183 -5.09 -5.39 -11.47
N GLY A 184 -5.85 -5.33 -12.56
CA GLY A 184 -5.96 -6.42 -13.51
C GLY A 184 -4.79 -6.44 -14.49
N ARG A 185 -4.99 -7.11 -15.63
CA ARG A 185 -3.96 -7.19 -16.68
C ARG A 185 -3.76 -5.85 -17.38
N ASP A 186 -4.87 -5.19 -17.73
CA ASP A 186 -4.90 -3.98 -18.55
C ASP A 186 -5.70 -2.83 -17.89
N ASP A 187 -6.35 -3.08 -16.74
CA ASP A 187 -7.29 -2.17 -16.09
C ASP A 187 -7.09 -2.12 -14.56
N LEU A 188 -7.64 -1.08 -13.91
CA LEU A 188 -7.79 -1.01 -12.46
C LEU A 188 -9.23 -1.34 -12.06
N PHE A 189 -9.40 -2.17 -11.03
CA PHE A 189 -10.71 -2.54 -10.50
C PHE A 189 -10.88 -2.04 -9.07
N VAL A 190 -11.96 -1.28 -8.84
CA VAL A 190 -12.49 -1.02 -7.50
C VAL A 190 -13.32 -2.23 -7.09
N ILE A 191 -13.02 -2.82 -5.93
CA ILE A 191 -13.72 -4.01 -5.44
C ILE A 191 -14.94 -3.58 -4.60
N PRO A 192 -16.17 -3.85 -5.08
CA PRO A 192 -17.39 -3.42 -4.39
C PRO A 192 -17.70 -4.28 -3.16
N GLY A 193 -18.60 -3.77 -2.30
CA GLY A 193 -19.11 -4.45 -1.11
C GLY A 193 -18.32 -4.17 0.18
N GLY A 194 -17.28 -3.34 0.08
CA GLY A 194 -16.53 -2.80 1.21
C GLY A 194 -16.80 -1.30 1.43
N TYR A 195 -15.81 -0.62 1.99
CA TYR A 195 -15.84 0.84 2.11
C TYR A 195 -15.74 1.50 0.72
N GLN A 196 -16.40 2.65 0.54
CA GLN A 196 -16.37 3.42 -0.70
C GLN A 196 -16.17 4.91 -0.40
N GLU A 197 -15.33 5.57 -1.20
CA GLU A 197 -15.28 7.02 -1.23
C GLU A 197 -16.29 7.57 -2.26
N LEU A 198 -16.72 8.83 -2.09
CA LEU A 198 -17.64 9.52 -3.01
C LEU A 198 -16.90 10.37 -4.05
#